data_AF-A0ABD5UUB5-F1
#
_entry.id   AF-A0ABD5UUB5-F1
#
_cell.length_a   1.000
_cell.length_b   1.000
_cell.length_c   1.000
_cell.angle_alpha   90.00
_cell.angle_beta   90.00
_cell.angle_gamma   90.00
#
_symmetry.space_group_name_H-M   'P 1'
#
loop_
_entity.id
_entity.type
_entity.pdbx_description
1 polymer ?
#
loop_
_entity_poly.entity_id
_entity_poly.type
_entity_poly.pdbx_seq_one_letter_code
_entity_poly.pdbx_strand_id
1 'polypeptide(L)'
;MNGRMVATVGSAVTTFLLVSAVLTELLAARIEFSALVGLPVGIVVGGAVGLATWIRLWRDPAARPALLGWSAIGYALIVAAAVSYAVPSARGFVGVATAVPFAGLCGAAAFWLTRRYPELVSE
;
A
#
# COMPACT_ATOMS: atom_id res chain seq x y z
N MET A 1 8.10 10.62 13.95
CA MET A 1 8.26 10.48 12.48
C MET A 1 7.15 11.28 11.85
N ASN A 2 7.45 12.15 10.88
CA ASN A 2 6.45 13.01 10.27
C ASN A 2 5.34 12.17 9.59
N GLY A 3 4.10 12.25 10.08
CA GLY A 3 2.96 11.46 9.57
C GLY A 3 2.73 11.66 8.08
N ARG A 4 3.07 12.84 7.55
CA ARG A 4 3.03 13.16 6.12
C ARG A 4 3.92 12.22 5.30
N MET A 5 5.12 11.92 5.80
CA MET A 5 6.09 11.08 5.09
C MET A 5 5.61 9.62 5.07
N VAL A 6 5.08 9.13 6.19
CA VAL A 6 4.52 7.77 6.29
C VAL A 6 3.35 7.60 5.32
N ALA A 7 2.40 8.54 5.31
CA ALA A 7 1.27 8.49 4.41
C ALA A 7 1.69 8.60 2.94
N THR A 8 2.68 9.45 2.64
CA THR A 8 3.18 9.64 1.27
C THR A 8 3.82 8.37 0.74
N VAL A 9 4.78 7.80 1.47
CA VAL A 9 5.50 6.60 1.03
C VAL A 9 4.56 5.41 0.99
N GLY A 10 3.77 5.19 2.05
CA GLY A 10 2.87 4.05 2.05
C GLY A 10 1.75 4.17 1.01
N SER A 11 1.18 5.36 0.77
CA SER A 11 0.18 5.52 -0.31
C SER A 11 0.75 5.29 -1.70
N ALA A 12 2.00 5.72 -1.94
CA ALA A 12 2.72 5.44 -3.17
C ALA A 12 2.95 3.93 -3.36
N VAL A 13 3.43 3.25 -2.30
CA VAL A 13 3.68 1.81 -2.29
C VAL A 13 2.40 1.01 -2.51
N THR A 14 1.34 1.28 -1.75
CA THR A 14 0.07 0.56 -1.89
C THR A 14 -0.48 0.70 -3.30
N THR A 15 -0.42 1.91 -3.86
CA THR A 15 -0.91 2.17 -5.22
C THR A 15 -0.04 1.49 -6.27
N PHE A 16 1.28 1.55 -6.13
CA PHE A 16 2.23 0.84 -7.00
C PHE A 16 1.93 -0.65 -7.04
N LEU A 17 1.81 -1.29 -5.87
CA LEU A 17 1.56 -2.72 -5.76
C LEU A 17 0.21 -3.10 -6.39
N LEU A 18 -0.83 -2.34 -6.10
CA LEU A 18 -2.17 -2.59 -6.61
C LEU A 18 -2.23 -2.43 -8.14
N VAL A 19 -1.72 -1.33 -8.67
CA VAL A 19 -1.73 -1.07 -10.13
C VAL A 19 -0.88 -2.09 -10.86
N SER A 20 0.30 -2.42 -10.34
CA SER A 20 1.18 -3.42 -10.94
C SER A 20 0.52 -4.79 -10.96
N ALA A 21 -0.07 -5.24 -9.85
CA ALA A 21 -0.72 -6.53 -9.76
C ALA A 21 -1.93 -6.62 -10.71
N VAL A 22 -2.83 -5.64 -10.66
CA VAL A 22 -4.03 -5.60 -11.50
C VAL A 22 -3.67 -5.60 -12.98
N LEU A 23 -2.74 -4.73 -13.42
CA LEU A 23 -2.34 -4.69 -14.82
C LEU A 23 -1.62 -5.96 -15.25
N THR A 24 -0.76 -6.52 -14.39
CA THR A 24 -0.05 -7.77 -14.70
C THR A 24 -1.02 -8.92 -14.88
N GLU A 25 -2.03 -9.06 -14.01
CA GLU A 25 -3.05 -10.10 -14.12
C GLU A 25 -3.96 -9.90 -15.33
N LEU A 26 -4.42 -8.67 -15.59
CA LEU A 26 -5.27 -8.38 -16.75
C LEU A 26 -4.54 -8.63 -18.08
N LEU A 27 -3.24 -8.33 -18.14
CA LEU A 27 -2.43 -8.56 -19.32
C LEU A 27 -1.89 -10.00 -19.40
N ALA A 28 -1.88 -10.78 -18.32
CA ALA A 28 -1.36 -12.15 -18.32
C ALA A 28 -2.11 -13.06 -19.31
N ALA A 29 -3.40 -12.79 -19.54
CA ALA A 29 -4.21 -13.52 -20.53
C ALA A 29 -3.93 -13.09 -21.99
N ARG A 30 -3.09 -12.07 -22.21
CA ARG A 30 -2.87 -11.43 -23.53
C ARG A 30 -1.40 -11.41 -23.94
N ILE A 31 -0.47 -11.32 -22.99
CA ILE A 31 0.95 -11.06 -23.23
C ILE A 31 1.77 -11.88 -22.24
N GLU A 32 2.72 -12.68 -22.73
CA GLU A 32 3.61 -13.51 -21.88
C GLU A 32 4.48 -12.65 -20.93
N PHE A 33 4.76 -11.40 -21.32
CA PHE A 33 5.55 -10.43 -20.56
C PHE A 33 4.70 -9.30 -19.98
N SER A 34 3.51 -9.61 -19.47
CA SER A 34 2.61 -8.62 -18.85
C SER A 34 3.28 -7.80 -17.74
N ALA A 35 4.20 -8.42 -16.99
CA ALA A 35 4.96 -7.76 -15.94
C ALA A 35 5.85 -6.61 -16.44
N LEU A 36 6.34 -6.66 -17.69
CA LEU A 36 7.13 -5.57 -18.29
C LEU A 36 6.31 -4.29 -18.48
N VAL A 37 4.99 -4.40 -18.57
CA VAL A 37 4.08 -3.25 -18.68
C VAL A 37 3.51 -2.88 -17.31
N GLY A 38 3.08 -3.88 -16.53
CA GLY A 38 2.45 -3.66 -15.23
C GLY A 38 3.34 -2.92 -14.23
N LEU A 39 4.61 -3.35 -14.09
CA LEU A 39 5.55 -2.75 -13.14
C LEU A 39 5.86 -1.27 -13.44
N PRO A 40 6.28 -0.88 -14.67
CA PRO A 40 6.56 0.52 -14.95
C PRO A 40 5.35 1.43 -14.80
N VAL A 41 4.16 0.97 -15.24
CA VAL A 41 2.93 1.75 -15.08
C VAL A 41 2.60 1.91 -13.60
N GLY A 42 2.75 0.84 -12.81
CA GLY A 42 2.61 0.93 -11.36
C GLY A 42 3.54 1.97 -10.74
N ILE A 43 4.81 2.06 -11.18
CA ILE A 43 5.78 3.04 -10.64
C ILE A 43 5.30 4.46 -10.91
N VAL A 44 4.85 4.73 -12.15
CA VAL A 44 4.37 6.07 -12.54
C VAL A 44 3.14 6.45 -11.74
N VAL A 45 2.14 5.57 -11.64
CA VAL A 45 0.90 5.85 -10.91
C VAL A 45 1.15 5.95 -9.40
N GLY A 46 1.96 5.06 -8.84
CA GLY A 46 2.36 5.11 -7.43
C GLY A 46 3.11 6.41 -7.08
N GLY A 47 4.04 6.83 -7.94
CA GLY A 47 4.75 8.10 -7.80
C GLY A 47 3.81 9.30 -7.87
N ALA A 48 2.86 9.31 -8.81
CA ALA A 48 1.86 10.36 -8.94
C ALA A 48 0.97 10.48 -7.69
N VAL A 49 0.53 9.34 -7.13
CA VAL A 49 -0.25 9.32 -5.88
C VAL A 49 0.58 9.78 -4.69
N GLY A 50 1.82 9.33 -4.56
CA GLY A 50 2.72 9.82 -3.51
C GLY A 50 2.90 11.35 -3.58
N LEU A 51 3.14 11.87 -4.79
CA LEU A 51 3.27 13.31 -5.02
C LEU A 51 1.98 14.08 -4.68
N ALA A 52 0.82 13.55 -5.07
CA ALA A 52 -0.48 14.11 -4.73
C ALA A 52 -0.73 14.10 -3.21
N THR A 53 -0.35 13.02 -2.52
CA THR A 53 -0.36 12.90 -1.05
C THR A 53 0.47 13.97 -0.38
N TRP A 54 1.71 14.15 -0.83
CA TRP A 54 2.65 15.11 -0.26
C TRP A 54 2.23 16.57 -0.47
N ILE A 55 1.84 16.92 -1.71
CA ILE A 55 1.58 18.31 -2.10
C ILE A 55 0.19 18.77 -1.66
N ARG A 56 -0.82 17.90 -1.73
CA ARG A 56 -2.22 18.31 -1.63
C ARG A 56 -3.01 17.51 -0.60
N LEU A 57 -3.08 16.19 -0.72
CA LEU A 57 -4.04 15.37 0.04
C LEU A 57 -3.75 15.38 1.56
N TRP A 58 -2.49 15.47 2.00
CA TRP A 58 -2.17 15.55 3.43
C TRP A 58 -2.63 16.85 4.12
N ARG A 59 -2.82 17.92 3.33
CA ARG A 59 -3.26 19.22 3.87
C ARG A 59 -4.71 19.19 4.33
N ASP A 60 -5.51 18.27 3.79
CA ASP A 60 -6.89 18.06 4.22
C ASP A 60 -6.93 17.15 5.47
N PRO A 61 -7.31 17.68 6.65
CA PRO A 61 -7.39 16.87 7.88
C PRO A 61 -8.38 15.71 7.76
N ALA A 62 -9.43 15.85 6.95
CA ALA A 62 -10.44 14.81 6.76
C ALA A 62 -9.91 13.63 5.94
N ALA A 63 -8.90 13.86 5.09
CA ALA A 63 -8.30 12.82 4.27
C ALA A 63 -7.22 11.99 5.01
N ARG A 64 -6.65 12.51 6.10
CA ARG A 64 -5.52 11.87 6.82
C ARG A 64 -5.82 10.44 7.29
N PRO A 65 -6.99 10.13 7.89
CA PRO A 65 -7.29 8.76 8.31
C PRO A 65 -7.32 7.78 7.13
N ALA A 66 -7.90 8.20 6.01
CA ALA A 66 -7.98 7.40 4.80
C ALA A 66 -6.59 7.15 4.19
N LEU A 67 -5.74 8.18 4.13
CA LEU A 67 -4.37 8.08 3.65
C LEU A 67 -3.52 7.15 4.52
N LEU A 68 -3.66 7.22 5.84
CA LEU A 68 -2.93 6.36 6.77
C LEU A 68 -3.42 4.92 6.71
N GLY A 69 -4.74 4.70 6.64
CA GLY A 69 -5.31 3.37 6.40
C GLY A 69 -4.79 2.77 5.10
N TRP A 70 -4.81 3.54 4.01
CA TRP A 70 -4.29 3.11 2.71
C TRP A 70 -2.79 2.79 2.77
N SER A 71 -2.00 3.62 3.46
CA SER A 71 -0.56 3.42 3.63
C SER A 71 -0.23 2.13 4.38
N ALA A 72 -1.03 1.79 5.40
CA ALA A 72 -0.83 0.60 6.23
C ALA A 72 -1.00 -0.70 5.44
N ILE A 73 -1.87 -0.72 4.42
CA ILE A 73 -2.03 -1.88 3.53
C ILE A 73 -0.71 -2.20 2.82
N GLY A 74 -0.09 -1.21 2.18
CA GLY A 74 1.17 -1.39 1.44
C GLY A 74 2.32 -1.83 2.35
N TYR A 75 2.43 -1.23 3.54
CA TYR A 75 3.44 -1.65 4.52
C TYR A 75 3.21 -3.09 4.98
N ALA A 76 1.97 -3.49 5.28
CA ALA A 76 1.66 -4.85 5.69
C ALA A 76 2.01 -5.87 4.59
N LEU A 77 1.75 -5.55 3.32
CA LEU A 77 2.11 -6.41 2.19
C LEU A 77 3.63 -6.52 2.03
N ILE A 78 4.38 -5.43 2.17
CA ILE A 78 5.86 -5.48 2.14
C ILE A 78 6.39 -6.35 3.28
N VAL A 79 5.86 -6.20 4.49
CA VAL A 79 6.28 -7.01 5.64
C VAL A 79 5.96 -8.48 5.41
N ALA A 80 4.76 -8.80 4.90
CA ALA A 80 4.40 -10.18 4.55
C ALA A 80 5.35 -10.76 3.51
N ALA A 81 5.66 -10.02 2.45
CA ALA A 81 6.63 -10.45 1.43
C ALA A 81 8.03 -10.66 2.02
N ALA A 82 8.49 -9.75 2.88
CA ALA A 82 9.78 -9.86 3.55
C ALA A 82 9.85 -11.09 4.47
N VAL A 83 8.79 -11.39 5.22
CA VAL A 83 8.68 -12.58 6.07
C VAL A 83 8.71 -13.85 5.23
N SER A 84 7.93 -13.90 4.13
CA SER A 84 7.91 -15.04 3.22
C SER A 84 9.28 -15.30 2.55
N TYR A 85 10.02 -14.22 2.29
CA TYR A 85 11.38 -14.29 1.75
C TYR A 85 12.40 -14.78 2.80
N ALA A 86 12.43 -14.15 3.97
CA ALA A 86 13.43 -14.37 5.00
C ALA A 86 13.21 -15.67 5.81
N VAL A 87 11.97 -16.13 5.93
CA VAL A 87 11.60 -17.31 6.72
C VAL A 87 10.96 -18.37 5.81
N PRO A 88 11.73 -19.33 5.27
CA PRO A 88 11.20 -20.34 4.36
C PRO A 88 10.03 -21.14 4.95
N SER A 89 10.06 -21.41 6.25
CA SER A 89 9.01 -22.11 7.00
C SER A 89 7.66 -21.36 6.99
N ALA A 90 7.69 -20.03 6.83
CA ALA A 90 6.49 -19.20 6.82
C ALA A 90 5.78 -19.20 5.47
N ARG A 91 6.42 -19.67 4.38
CA ARG A 91 5.83 -19.67 3.02
C ARG A 91 4.54 -20.48 2.91
N GLY A 92 4.38 -21.51 3.73
CA GLY A 92 3.14 -22.29 3.79
C GLY A 92 1.95 -21.52 4.38
N PHE A 93 2.21 -20.46 5.16
CA PHE A 93 1.19 -19.65 5.81
C PHE A 93 1.03 -18.26 5.16
N VAL A 94 2.10 -17.72 4.61
CA VAL A 94 2.14 -16.40 3.99
C VAL A 94 1.95 -16.54 2.48
N GLY A 95 0.68 -16.50 2.07
CA GLY A 95 0.27 -16.49 0.66
C GLY A 95 -0.62 -15.30 0.35
N VAL A 96 -0.97 -15.12 -0.92
CA VAL A 96 -1.84 -14.01 -1.37
C VAL A 96 -3.19 -14.04 -0.63
N ALA A 97 -3.76 -15.24 -0.46
CA ALA A 97 -5.05 -15.45 0.20
C ALA A 97 -5.05 -15.03 1.68
N THR A 98 -3.91 -15.00 2.36
CA THR A 98 -3.80 -14.60 3.77
C THR A 98 -3.24 -13.19 3.93
N ALA A 99 -2.26 -12.81 3.12
CA ALA A 99 -1.60 -11.50 3.19
C ALA A 99 -2.52 -10.35 2.80
N VAL A 100 -3.35 -10.51 1.76
CA VAL A 100 -4.28 -9.46 1.29
C VAL A 100 -5.35 -9.12 2.34
N PRO A 101 -6.12 -10.08 2.90
CA PRO A 101 -7.10 -9.76 3.93
C PRO A 101 -6.43 -9.24 5.20
N PHE A 102 -5.27 -9.77 5.59
CA PHE A 102 -4.51 -9.24 6.73
C PHE A 102 -4.11 -7.78 6.53
N ALA A 103 -3.56 -7.43 5.35
CA ALA A 103 -3.22 -6.05 5.01
C ALA A 103 -4.46 -5.15 5.01
N GLY A 104 -5.60 -5.65 4.51
CA GLY A 104 -6.88 -4.96 4.59
C GLY A 104 -7.34 -4.68 6.02
N LEU A 105 -7.18 -5.65 6.93
CA LEU A 105 -7.46 -5.47 8.36
C LEU A 105 -6.52 -4.45 9.00
N CYS A 106 -5.22 -4.48 8.69
CA CYS A 106 -4.27 -3.46 9.14
C CYS A 106 -4.67 -2.07 8.66
N GLY A 107 -5.09 -1.94 7.39
CA GLY A 107 -5.59 -0.69 6.83
C GLY A 107 -6.85 -0.18 7.52
N ALA A 108 -7.82 -1.07 7.75
CA ALA A 108 -9.06 -0.74 8.46
C ALA A 108 -8.79 -0.32 9.91
N ALA A 109 -7.90 -1.03 10.61
CA ALA A 109 -7.50 -0.70 11.97
C ALA A 109 -6.80 0.67 12.02
N ALA A 110 -5.85 0.93 11.12
CA ALA A 110 -5.17 2.21 11.05
C ALA A 110 -6.13 3.37 10.72
N PHE A 111 -7.05 3.17 9.77
CA PHE A 111 -8.11 4.14 9.46
C PHE A 111 -8.98 4.45 10.69
N TRP A 112 -9.44 3.40 11.39
CA TRP A 112 -10.35 3.57 12.51
C TRP A 112 -9.66 4.19 13.73
N LEU A 113 -8.43 3.78 14.01
CA LEU A 113 -7.62 4.32 15.10
C LEU A 113 -7.33 5.82 14.89
N THR A 114 -6.90 6.19 13.68
CA THR A 114 -6.58 7.59 13.34
C THR A 114 -7.81 8.48 13.26
N ARG A 115 -8.97 7.90 12.88
CA ARG A 115 -10.26 8.60 12.95
C ARG A 115 -10.72 8.82 14.39
N ARG A 116 -10.43 7.89 15.29
CA ARG A 116 -10.86 7.93 16.69
C ARG A 116 -9.93 8.77 17.58
N TYR A 117 -8.65 8.84 17.24
CA TYR A 117 -7.60 9.52 18.00
C TYR A 117 -6.74 10.42 17.08
N PRO A 118 -7.29 11.53 16.55
CA PRO A 118 -6.59 12.43 15.64
C PRO A 118 -5.34 13.09 16.26
N GLU A 119 -5.28 13.20 17.59
CA GLU A 119 -4.16 13.73 18.37
C GLU A 119 -2.88 12.88 18.29
N LEU A 120 -2.97 11.61 17.89
CA LEU A 120 -1.80 10.75 17.67
C LEU A 120 -1.07 11.05 16.35
N VAL A 121 -1.69 11.82 15.47
CA VAL A 121 -1.24 12.07 14.08
C VAL A 121 -0.85 13.53 13.87
N SER A 122 -0.99 14.39 14.89
CA SER A 122 -0.69 15.81 14.80
C SER A 122 0.81 16.11 14.83
N GLU A 123 1.45 16.01 13.66
CA GLU A 123 2.64 16.75 13.23
C GLU A 123 2.52 17.14 11.74
#